data_AF-A0A3S0MJ25-F1
#
_entry.id   AF-A0A3S0MJ25-F1
#
_cell.length_a   1.000
_cell.length_b   1.000
_cell.length_c   1.000
_cell.angle_alpha   90.00
_cell.angle_beta   90.00
_cell.angle_gamma   90.00
#
_symmetry.space_group_name_H-M   'P 1'
#
loop_
_entity.id
_entity.type
_entity.pdbx_description
1 polymer ?
#
loop_
_entity_poly.entity_id
_entity_poly.type
_entity_poly.pdbx_seq_one_letter_code
_entity_poly.pdbx_strand_id
1 'polypeptide(L)' 'MNENNCPICEDELSWKGEYHCDSCDESFKKVGFCPECEAELEKLQACGAANYFCNACNELKSKSKVRFEFQPS' A
#
# COMPACT_ATOMS: atom_id res chain seq x y z
N MET A 1 -6.20 -16.05 -0.45
CA MET A 1 -4.81 -15.72 -0.83
C MET A 1 -4.86 -14.25 -1.25
N ASN A 2 -4.08 -13.38 -0.62
CA ASN A 2 -4.12 -11.95 -0.96
C ASN A 2 -2.92 -11.71 -1.86
N GLU A 3 -3.12 -11.98 -3.14
CA GLU A 3 -2.05 -12.10 -4.13
C GLU A 3 -1.55 -10.67 -4.44
N ASN A 4 -0.24 -10.45 -4.32
CA ASN A 4 0.37 -9.15 -4.62
C ASN A 4 0.55 -9.06 -6.13
N ASN A 5 -0.53 -8.77 -6.85
CA ASN A 5 -0.53 -8.80 -8.31
C ASN A 5 -0.29 -7.39 -8.86
N CYS A 6 0.36 -7.36 -10.02
CA CYS A 6 0.59 -6.15 -10.78
C CYS A 6 -0.76 -5.55 -11.20
N PRO A 7 -1.03 -4.26 -10.93
CA PRO A 7 -2.29 -3.63 -11.34
C PRO A 7 -2.40 -3.44 -12.86
N ILE A 8 -1.34 -3.72 -13.63
CA ILE A 8 -1.26 -3.53 -15.08
C ILE A 8 -1.46 -4.85 -15.83
N CYS A 9 -0.70 -5.89 -15.48
CA CYS A 9 -0.73 -7.18 -16.18
C CYS A 9 -1.27 -8.33 -15.33
N GLU A 10 -1.64 -8.08 -14.07
CA GLU A 10 -2.10 -9.09 -13.11
C GLU A 10 -1.09 -10.20 -12.76
N ASP A 11 0.16 -10.12 -13.25
CA ASP A 11 1.25 -11.02 -12.84
C ASP A 11 1.64 -10.86 -11.36
N GLU A 12 2.26 -11.89 -10.79
CA GLU A 12 2.80 -11.85 -9.43
C GLU A 12 3.93 -10.81 -9.31
N LEU A 13 3.85 -9.95 -8.29
CA LEU A 13 4.91 -8.99 -7.95
C LEU A 13 5.99 -9.65 -7.09
N SER A 14 7.23 -9.53 -7.54
CA SER A 14 8.43 -9.94 -6.83
C SER A 14 8.83 -8.90 -5.75
N TRP A 15 9.11 -9.33 -4.52
CA TRP A 15 9.64 -8.43 -3.48
C TRP A 15 11.17 -8.34 -3.57
N LYS A 16 11.70 -7.21 -4.06
CA LYS A 16 13.15 -6.92 -4.16
C LYS A 16 13.58 -5.75 -3.27
N GLY A 17 12.80 -5.44 -2.23
CA GLY A 17 12.90 -4.25 -1.38
C GLY A 17 11.72 -3.29 -1.60
N GLU A 18 11.19 -3.31 -2.82
CA GLU A 18 9.86 -2.85 -3.21
C GLU A 18 9.17 -3.96 -4.02
N TYR A 19 7.89 -3.79 -4.32
CA TYR A 19 7.20 -4.74 -5.20
C TYR A 19 7.62 -4.44 -6.63
N HIS A 20 8.05 -5.43 -7.40
CA HIS A 20 8.52 -5.24 -8.76
C HIS A 20 7.86 -6.26 -9.67
N CYS A 21 7.33 -5.81 -10.80
CA CYS A 21 6.76 -6.67 -11.81
C CYS A 21 7.82 -6.99 -12.87
N ASP A 22 8.27 -8.24 -12.95
CA ASP A 22 9.26 -8.65 -13.96
C ASP A 22 8.67 -8.63 -15.40
N SER A 23 7.34 -8.72 -15.57
CA SER A 23 6.68 -8.63 -16.88
C SER A 23 6.58 -7.19 -17.41
N CYS A 24 6.28 -6.23 -16.53
CA CYS A 24 6.17 -4.81 -16.88
C CYS A 24 7.50 -4.06 -16.74
N ASP A 25 8.50 -4.66 -16.09
CA ASP A 25 9.76 -4.03 -15.67
C ASP A 25 9.51 -2.75 -14.84
N GLU A 26 8.45 -2.75 -14.02
CA GLU A 26 8.01 -1.59 -13.25
C GLU A 26 7.95 -1.91 -11.75
N SER A 27 8.31 -0.91 -10.95
CA SER A 27 8.29 -1.02 -9.49
C SER A 27 7.07 -0.34 -8.90
N PHE A 28 6.54 -0.93 -7.84
CA PHE A 28 5.33 -0.55 -7.15
C PHE A 28 5.53 -0.42 -5.65
N LYS A 29 4.86 0.56 -5.07
CA LYS A 29 4.72 0.79 -3.64
C LYS A 29 3.33 0.39 -3.20
N LYS A 30 3.23 -0.26 -2.03
CA LYS A 30 1.96 -0.58 -1.40
C LYS A 30 1.50 0.60 -0.56
N VAL A 31 0.59 1.40 -1.12
CA VAL A 31 0.05 2.62 -0.53
C VAL A 31 -1.27 2.31 0.16
N GLY A 32 -1.49 2.88 1.34
CA GLY A 32 -2.75 2.74 2.08
C GLY A 32 -3.63 3.98 1.90
N PHE A 33 -4.90 3.78 1.60
CA PHE A 33 -5.88 4.86 1.43
C PHE A 33 -6.93 4.85 2.53
N CYS A 34 -7.36 6.04 2.93
CA CYS A 34 -8.41 6.24 3.91
C CYS A 34 -9.74 5.72 3.37
N PRO A 35 -10.47 4.86 4.08
CA PRO A 35 -11.76 4.34 3.61
C PRO A 35 -12.87 5.39 3.57
N GLU A 36 -12.68 6.55 4.19
CA GLU A 36 -13.70 7.61 4.31
C GLU A 36 -13.47 8.79 3.37
N CYS A 37 -12.23 9.23 3.22
CA CYS A 37 -11.89 10.39 2.39
C CYS A 37 -10.99 10.07 1.21
N GLU A 38 -10.59 8.80 1.04
CA GLU A 38 -9.74 8.31 -0.04
C GLU A 38 -8.36 8.97 -0.12
N ALA A 39 -7.97 9.76 0.89
CA ALA A 39 -6.64 10.34 0.99
C ALA A 39 -5.60 9.26 1.33
N GLU A 40 -4.38 9.45 0.83
CA GLU A 40 -3.23 8.63 1.18
C GLU A 40 -2.96 8.71 2.69
N LEU A 41 -2.78 7.54 3.31
CA LEU A 41 -2.49 7.40 4.72
C LEU A 41 -0.99 7.39 4.95
N GLU A 42 -0.57 8.11 5.99
CA GLU A 42 0.80 8.08 6.46
C GLU A 42 1.05 6.82 7.28
N LYS A 43 2.04 6.03 6.86
CA LYS A 43 2.47 4.84 7.58
C LYS A 43 3.46 5.23 8.68
N LEU A 44 2.98 5.29 9.91
CA LEU A 44 3.79 5.56 11.10
C LEU A 44 4.36 4.25 11.65
N GLN A 45 5.69 4.09 11.62
CA GLN A 45 6.35 2.96 12.28
C GLN A 45 6.91 3.40 13.64
N ALA A 46 6.46 2.74 14.71
CA ALA A 46 6.94 2.97 16.07
C ALA A 46 7.09 1.65 16.82
N CYS A 47 8.26 1.42 17.43
CA CYS A 47 8.55 0.26 18.28
C CYS A 47 8.17 -1.10 17.65
N GLY A 48 8.38 -1.26 16.34
CA GLY A 48 8.08 -2.49 15.60
C GLY A 48 6.62 -2.63 15.12
N ALA A 49 5.72 -1.74 15.52
CA ALA A 49 4.35 -1.68 15.01
C ALA A 49 4.22 -0.65 13.88
N ALA A 50 3.36 -0.94 12.91
CA ALA A 50 2.96 0.00 11.86
C ALA A 50 1.53 0.47 12.10
N ASN A 51 1.35 1.78 12.23
CA ASN A 51 0.07 2.47 12.30
C ASN A 51 -0.18 3.23 11.00
N TYR A 52 -1.46 3.49 10.69
CA TYR A 52 -1.85 4.27 9.53
C TYR A 52 -2.59 5.51 10.02
N PHE A 53 -2.07 6.70 9.71
CA PHE A 53 -2.66 7.96 10.12
C PHE A 53 -3.21 8.69 8.88
N CYS A 54 -4.47 9.10 8.96
CA CYS A 54 -5.06 9.94 7.92
C CYS A 54 -4.80 11.40 8.27
N ASN A 55 -3.92 12.06 7.52
CA ASN A 55 -3.66 13.48 7.70
C ASN A 55 -4.89 14.36 7.37
N ALA A 56 -5.74 13.93 6.43
CA ALA A 56 -6.95 14.66 6.06
C ALA A 56 -8.06 14.59 7.13
N CYS A 57 -8.26 13.44 7.77
CA CYS A 57 -9.22 13.27 8.86
C CYS A 57 -8.60 13.58 10.23
N ASN A 58 -7.27 13.74 10.29
CA ASN A 58 -6.47 13.86 11.51
C ASN A 58 -6.75 12.73 12.53
N GLU A 59 -6.80 11.48 12.05
CA GLU A 59 -7.17 10.31 12.85
C GLU A 59 -6.38 9.05 12.44
N LEU A 60 -6.12 8.16 13.41
CA LEU A 60 -5.59 6.82 13.17
C LEU A 60 -6.65 5.90 12.53
N LYS A 61 -6.28 5.23 11.44
CA LYS A 61 -7.10 4.22 10.76
C LYS A 61 -6.61 2.82 11.07
N SER A 62 -7.56 1.93 11.38
CA SER A 62 -7.27 0.51 11.57
C SER A 62 -6.78 -0.11 10.26
N LYS A 63 -5.66 -0.85 10.30
CA LYS A 63 -5.11 -1.60 9.16
C LYS A 63 -6.16 -2.47 8.44
N SER A 64 -7.12 -3.03 9.19
CA SER A 64 -8.19 -3.87 8.62
C SER A 64 -9.19 -3.11 7.75
N LYS A 65 -9.29 -1.79 7.91
CA LYS A 65 -10.19 -0.91 7.14
C LYS A 65 -9.44 -0.12 6.06
N VAL A 66 -8.11 -0.13 6.07
CA VAL A 66 -7.30 0.56 5.06
C VAL A 66 -7.41 -0.16 3.72
N ARG A 67 -7.70 0.58 2.65
CA ARG A 67 -7.63 0.08 1.28
C ARG A 67 -6.19 0.16 0.82
N PHE A 68 -5.57 -0.99 0.50
CA PHE A 68 -4.20 -1.00 -0.01
C PHE A 68 -4.22 -1.13 -1.52
N GLU A 69 -3.44 -0.30 -2.19
CA GLU A 69 -3.26 -0.35 -3.64
C GLU A 69 -1.77 -0.32 -3.97
N PHE A 70 -1.42 -0.92 -5.11
CA PHE A 70 -0.08 -0.83 -5.66
C PHE A 70 -0.03 0.37 -6.60
N GLN A 71 0.80 1.36 -6.27
CA GLN A 71 1.06 2.51 -7.11
C GLN A 71 2.50 2.46 -7.65
N PRO A 72 2.75 2.94 -8.88
CA PRO A 72 4.09 3.06 -9.43
C PRO A 72 5.00 3.84 -8.47
N SER A 73 6.22 3.34 -8.27
CA SER A 73 7.22 3.84 -7.32
C SER A 73 7.92 5.11 -7.80
#